data_AF-A0A962TGS2-F1
#
_entry.id   AF-A0A962TGS2-F1
#
_cell.length_a   1.000
_cell.length_b   1.000
_cell.length_c   1.000
_cell.angle_alpha   90.00
_cell.angle_beta   90.00
_cell.angle_gamma   90.00
#
_symmetry.space_group_name_H-M   'P 1'
#
loop_
_entity.id
_entity.type
_entity.pdbx_description
1 polymer ?
#
loop_
_entity_poly.entity_id
_entity_poly.type
_entity_poly.pdbx_seq_one_letter_code
_entity_poly.pdbx_strand_id
1 'polypeptide(L)'
;MPVQSSNAARRDLRAEILPAELLPLFNDRFIKSCDLIEEYILRLALGVIRQTGLVAPLAEGGTALEMAHRAGLAPGVGPWLTDWLLRLLAERGVINRELEAPDRFQSLQLLPDLDPAEIEKAQAAHDAAALPSFQLAALAAQGYPSVMRGEASGESMLFAADRMSVWSEYFSEKNPLYAISNTIGARAVQAHFPHVRGSILEIGGGFGSGAAALLDRFAEAGATSCIETYRFTEHAPIFLRRGQRALMSRPDVSGRVTCTRLDMNRPFAEAGIKPASLSVVYGVNTLHVAHDLAFTLREIYTALAPGGLMVASECVRPFPTQTVYVEFIFALLESFRSPVLQPEWRPNGGFLTPEQW
;
A
#
# COMPACT_ATOMS: atom_id res chain seq x y z
N MET A 1 4.73 -15.39 -13.78
CA MET A 1 6.07 -16.00 -13.92
C MET A 1 7.06 -15.09 -13.24
N PRO A 2 7.97 -15.59 -12.39
CA PRO A 2 8.95 -14.73 -11.73
C PRO A 2 9.83 -14.05 -12.77
N VAL A 3 10.12 -12.77 -12.58
CA VAL A 3 11.16 -12.08 -13.35
C VAL A 3 12.49 -12.70 -12.93
N GLN A 4 12.94 -13.71 -13.69
CA GLN A 4 14.26 -14.30 -13.49
C GLN A 4 15.33 -13.25 -13.77
N SER A 5 16.20 -13.00 -12.80
CA SER A 5 17.28 -12.00 -12.89
C SER A 5 18.40 -12.36 -13.87
N SER A 6 18.35 -13.54 -14.50
CA SER A 6 19.24 -13.86 -15.62
C SER A 6 18.71 -15.02 -16.47
N ASN A 7 18.41 -14.74 -17.73
CA ASN A 7 18.42 -15.75 -18.78
C ASN A 7 19.71 -15.63 -19.58
N ALA A 8 20.13 -16.71 -20.24
CA ALA A 8 21.46 -16.96 -20.81
C ALA A 8 21.98 -15.97 -21.90
N ALA A 9 21.29 -14.85 -22.11
CA ALA A 9 21.81 -13.63 -22.72
C ALA A 9 21.64 -12.49 -21.69
N ARG A 10 22.71 -12.17 -20.94
CA ARG A 10 22.72 -11.32 -19.72
C ARG A 10 22.28 -9.86 -19.95
N ARG A 11 21.01 -9.60 -20.24
CA ARG A 11 20.41 -8.27 -20.13
C ARG A 11 19.50 -8.25 -18.91
N ASP A 12 19.87 -7.46 -17.91
CA ASP A 12 19.02 -7.20 -16.75
C ASP A 12 17.89 -6.25 -17.18
N LEU A 13 16.70 -6.78 -17.45
CA LEU A 13 15.54 -6.00 -17.89
C LEU A 13 15.16 -4.92 -16.87
N ARG A 14 15.53 -5.07 -15.58
CA ARG A 14 15.30 -4.05 -14.57
C ARG A 14 16.08 -2.77 -14.88
N ALA A 15 17.27 -2.89 -15.46
CA ALA A 15 18.11 -1.75 -15.84
C ALA A 15 17.52 -0.91 -16.98
N GLU A 16 16.46 -1.40 -17.64
CA GLU A 16 15.72 -0.65 -18.66
C GLU A 16 14.62 0.24 -18.05
N ILE A 17 14.23 -0.03 -16.80
CA ILE A 17 13.05 0.57 -16.14
C ILE A 17 13.46 1.34 -14.88
N LEU A 18 14.51 0.89 -14.19
CA LEU A 18 14.97 1.45 -12.92
C LEU A 18 16.28 2.23 -13.08
N PRO A 19 16.42 3.39 -12.43
CA PRO A 19 17.71 4.05 -12.25
C PRO A 19 18.74 3.09 -11.65
N ALA A 20 19.99 3.18 -12.11
CA ALA A 20 21.07 2.26 -11.71
C ALA A 20 21.26 2.19 -10.18
N GLU A 21 21.06 3.30 -9.50
CA GLU A 21 21.13 3.41 -8.04
C GLU A 21 20.02 2.65 -7.29
N LEU A 22 18.88 2.38 -7.94
CA LEU A 22 17.77 1.62 -7.34
C LEU A 22 17.91 0.12 -7.57
N LEU A 23 18.65 -0.32 -8.60
CA LEU A 23 18.82 -1.75 -8.93
C LEU A 23 19.23 -2.64 -7.74
N PRO A 24 20.17 -2.23 -6.87
CA PRO A 24 20.55 -3.06 -5.72
C PRO A 24 19.43 -3.32 -4.71
N LEU A 25 18.40 -2.45 -4.67
CA LEU A 25 17.25 -2.60 -3.79
C LEU A 25 16.31 -3.73 -4.25
N PHE A 26 16.28 -4.02 -5.54
CA PHE A 26 15.43 -5.06 -6.15
C PHE A 26 16.22 -6.33 -6.45
N ASN A 27 17.06 -6.76 -5.52
CA ASN A 27 17.88 -7.97 -5.65
C ASN A 27 17.05 -9.26 -5.56
N ASP A 28 17.70 -10.42 -5.82
CA ASP A 28 17.04 -11.73 -5.84
C ASP A 28 16.36 -12.08 -4.50
N ARG A 29 16.92 -11.60 -3.37
CA ARG A 29 16.31 -11.80 -2.04
C ARG A 29 14.97 -11.06 -1.95
N PHE A 30 14.92 -9.80 -2.36
CA PHE A 30 13.69 -9.02 -2.38
C PHE A 30 12.64 -9.62 -3.34
N ILE A 31 13.05 -9.91 -4.59
CA ILE A 31 12.16 -10.47 -5.61
C ILE A 31 11.55 -11.80 -5.13
N LYS A 32 12.37 -12.68 -4.53
CA LYS A 32 11.88 -13.95 -4.00
C LYS A 32 10.87 -13.75 -2.86
N SER A 33 11.03 -12.72 -2.03
CA SER A 33 10.02 -12.38 -1.02
C SER A 33 8.73 -11.82 -1.61
N CYS A 34 8.79 -11.06 -2.71
CA CYS A 34 7.60 -10.68 -3.48
C CYS A 34 6.87 -11.91 -4.03
N ASP A 35 7.59 -12.85 -4.66
CA ASP A 35 6.99 -14.08 -5.19
C ASP A 35 6.30 -14.90 -4.07
N LEU A 36 6.94 -14.99 -2.90
CA LEU A 36 6.41 -15.74 -1.75
C LEU A 36 5.16 -15.07 -1.16
N ILE A 37 5.14 -13.74 -0.99
CA ILE A 37 3.95 -13.08 -0.43
C ILE A 37 2.76 -13.12 -1.39
N GLU A 38 3.00 -13.02 -2.71
CA GLU A 38 1.95 -13.19 -3.72
C GLU A 38 1.33 -14.59 -3.67
N GLU A 39 2.16 -15.63 -3.60
CA GLU A 39 1.68 -17.00 -3.45
C GLU A 39 0.97 -17.23 -2.12
N TYR A 40 1.49 -16.66 -1.02
CA TYR A 40 0.84 -16.75 0.28
C TYR A 40 -0.57 -16.15 0.27
N ILE A 41 -0.74 -14.99 -0.36
CA ILE A 41 -2.04 -14.33 -0.50
C ILE A 41 -3.00 -15.13 -1.37
N LEU A 42 -2.53 -15.77 -2.45
CA LEU A 42 -3.37 -16.70 -3.22
C LEU A 42 -3.92 -17.83 -2.32
N ARG A 43 -3.07 -18.44 -1.48
CA ARG A 43 -3.48 -19.52 -0.57
C ARG A 43 -4.46 -19.04 0.50
N LEU A 44 -4.25 -17.85 1.05
CA LEU A 44 -5.21 -17.21 1.95
C LEU A 44 -6.54 -16.92 1.26
N ALA A 45 -6.52 -16.40 0.02
CA ALA A 45 -7.71 -16.11 -0.76
C ALA A 45 -8.54 -17.37 -1.03
N LEU A 46 -7.90 -18.51 -1.35
CA LEU A 46 -8.57 -19.81 -1.46
C LEU A 46 -9.29 -20.20 -0.16
N GLY A 47 -8.65 -19.98 0.98
CA GLY A 47 -9.27 -20.17 2.30
C GLY A 47 -10.49 -19.27 2.51
N VAL A 48 -10.39 -17.99 2.14
CA VAL A 48 -11.50 -17.02 2.23
C VAL A 48 -12.68 -17.45 1.34
N ILE A 49 -12.43 -17.87 0.09
CA ILE A 49 -13.48 -18.37 -0.82
C ILE A 49 -14.25 -19.55 -0.21
N ARG A 50 -13.55 -20.47 0.48
CA ARG A 50 -14.19 -21.59 1.19
C ARG A 50 -15.02 -21.11 2.38
N GLN A 51 -14.46 -20.24 3.22
CA GLN A 51 -15.09 -19.77 4.46
C GLN A 51 -16.30 -18.83 4.22
N THR A 52 -16.38 -18.22 3.04
CA THR A 52 -17.46 -17.31 2.64
C THR A 52 -18.55 -18.00 1.82
N GLY A 53 -18.44 -19.30 1.55
CA GLY A 53 -19.45 -20.06 0.80
C GLY A 53 -19.44 -19.80 -0.71
N LEU A 54 -18.40 -19.15 -1.24
CA LEU A 54 -18.29 -18.79 -2.67
C LEU A 54 -18.00 -19.98 -3.59
N VAL A 55 -17.62 -21.14 -3.05
CA VAL A 55 -17.30 -22.35 -3.84
C VAL A 55 -18.47 -22.82 -4.72
N ALA A 56 -19.69 -22.91 -4.18
CA ALA A 56 -20.85 -23.35 -4.94
C ALA A 56 -21.28 -22.33 -6.01
N PRO A 57 -21.43 -21.02 -5.70
CA PRO A 57 -21.68 -19.99 -6.71
C PRO A 57 -20.63 -19.94 -7.83
N LEU A 58 -19.37 -20.26 -7.53
CA LEU A 58 -18.29 -20.28 -8.50
C LEU A 58 -18.35 -21.47 -9.46
N ALA A 59 -18.87 -22.62 -9.00
CA ALA A 59 -19.13 -23.77 -9.87
C ALA A 59 -20.29 -23.49 -10.86
N GLU A 60 -21.32 -22.80 -10.41
CA GLU A 60 -22.45 -22.35 -11.25
C GLU A 60 -22.02 -21.29 -12.29
N GLY A 61 -21.01 -20.49 -11.97
CA GLY A 61 -20.51 -19.41 -12.80
C GLY A 61 -21.38 -18.14 -12.75
N GLY A 62 -20.80 -17.01 -13.13
CA GLY A 62 -21.49 -15.71 -13.15
C GLY A 62 -20.58 -14.54 -12.78
N THR A 63 -21.20 -13.39 -12.54
CA THR A 63 -20.51 -12.17 -12.11
C THR A 63 -20.21 -12.21 -10.62
N ALA A 64 -19.24 -11.40 -10.16
CA ALA A 64 -18.93 -11.28 -8.74
C ALA A 64 -20.15 -10.85 -7.89
N LEU A 65 -21.02 -9.99 -8.44
CA LEU A 65 -22.26 -9.55 -7.80
C LEU A 65 -23.25 -10.71 -7.59
N GLU A 66 -23.50 -11.51 -8.64
CA GLU A 66 -24.38 -12.68 -8.56
C GLU A 66 -23.85 -13.71 -7.57
N MET A 67 -22.55 -13.96 -7.58
CA MET A 67 -21.91 -14.91 -6.67
C MET A 67 -21.99 -14.45 -5.21
N ALA A 68 -21.70 -13.18 -4.94
CA ALA A 68 -21.81 -12.62 -3.61
C ALA A 68 -23.25 -12.68 -3.08
N HIS A 69 -24.24 -12.40 -3.94
CA HIS A 69 -25.65 -12.51 -3.58
C HIS A 69 -26.05 -13.97 -3.27
N ARG A 70 -25.66 -14.95 -4.10
CA ARG A 70 -25.93 -16.38 -3.85
C ARG A 70 -25.27 -16.89 -2.56
N ALA A 71 -24.10 -16.35 -2.22
CA ALA A 71 -23.39 -16.66 -0.97
C ALA A 71 -23.93 -15.92 0.26
N GLY A 72 -24.95 -15.06 0.11
CA GLY A 72 -25.54 -14.30 1.23
C GLY A 72 -24.61 -13.22 1.80
N LEU A 73 -23.72 -12.68 0.99
CA LEU A 73 -22.78 -11.63 1.39
C LEU A 73 -23.45 -10.24 1.38
N ALA A 74 -22.94 -9.32 2.20
CA ALA A 74 -23.47 -7.97 2.33
C ALA A 74 -23.34 -7.20 1.00
N PRO A 75 -24.40 -6.52 0.52
CA PRO A 75 -24.46 -5.98 -0.84
C PRO A 75 -23.47 -4.83 -1.11
N GLY A 76 -23.03 -4.11 -0.09
CA GLY A 76 -22.06 -3.02 -0.25
C GLY A 76 -20.62 -3.50 -0.44
N VAL A 77 -20.15 -4.39 0.44
CA VAL A 77 -18.74 -4.81 0.51
C VAL A 77 -18.48 -6.19 -0.11
N GLY A 78 -19.47 -7.09 -0.04
CA GLY A 78 -19.37 -8.46 -0.52
C GLY A 78 -19.00 -8.56 -2.00
N PRO A 79 -19.74 -7.92 -2.92
CA PRO A 79 -19.42 -7.94 -4.35
C PRO A 79 -18.02 -7.43 -4.69
N TRP A 80 -17.58 -6.34 -4.04
CA TRP A 80 -16.26 -5.75 -4.30
C TRP A 80 -15.14 -6.70 -3.88
N LEU A 81 -15.20 -7.24 -2.66
CA LEU A 81 -14.19 -8.18 -2.18
C LEU A 81 -14.23 -9.51 -2.95
N THR A 82 -15.42 -9.95 -3.35
CA THR A 82 -15.59 -11.13 -4.21
C THR A 82 -14.91 -10.91 -5.56
N ASP A 83 -15.14 -9.78 -6.22
CA ASP A 83 -14.48 -9.44 -7.50
C ASP A 83 -12.96 -9.48 -7.38
N TRP A 84 -12.39 -8.85 -6.34
CA TRP A 84 -10.96 -8.83 -6.12
C TRP A 84 -10.37 -10.25 -5.95
N LEU A 85 -11.02 -11.09 -5.13
CA LEU A 85 -10.60 -12.48 -4.91
C LEU A 85 -10.67 -13.31 -6.21
N LEU A 86 -11.72 -13.15 -7.00
CA LEU A 86 -11.92 -13.88 -8.25
C LEU A 86 -10.90 -13.45 -9.32
N ARG A 87 -10.60 -12.15 -9.43
CA ARG A 87 -9.54 -11.67 -10.34
C ARG A 87 -8.18 -12.23 -9.95
N LEU A 88 -7.84 -12.27 -8.67
CA LEU A 88 -6.59 -12.89 -8.20
C LEU A 88 -6.52 -14.37 -8.62
N LEU A 89 -7.59 -15.15 -8.37
CA LEU A 89 -7.62 -16.56 -8.74
C LEU A 89 -7.51 -16.77 -10.26
N ALA A 90 -8.17 -15.92 -11.05
CA ALA A 90 -8.11 -15.98 -12.52
C ALA A 90 -6.73 -15.61 -13.07
N GLU A 91 -6.10 -14.56 -12.54
CA GLU A 91 -4.73 -14.14 -12.88
C GLU A 91 -3.69 -15.23 -12.58
N ARG A 92 -3.97 -16.08 -11.58
CA ARG A 92 -3.15 -17.24 -11.21
C ARG A 92 -3.55 -18.52 -11.94
N GLY A 93 -4.52 -18.46 -12.85
CA GLY A 93 -4.97 -19.60 -13.65
C GLY A 93 -5.73 -20.67 -12.87
N VAL A 94 -6.24 -20.34 -11.68
CA VAL A 94 -7.01 -21.27 -10.84
C VAL A 94 -8.46 -21.41 -11.33
N ILE A 95 -9.01 -20.34 -11.91
CA ILE A 95 -10.38 -20.29 -12.41
C ILE A 95 -10.42 -19.64 -13.80
N ASN A 96 -11.51 -19.84 -14.52
CA ASN A 96 -11.76 -19.15 -15.79
C ASN A 96 -12.33 -17.75 -15.54
N ARG A 97 -11.91 -16.78 -16.36
CA ARG A 97 -12.46 -15.43 -16.45
C ARG A 97 -12.81 -15.13 -17.90
N GLU A 98 -14.06 -14.80 -18.14
CA GLU A 98 -14.57 -14.28 -19.40
C GLU A 98 -14.60 -12.75 -19.31
N LEU A 99 -13.88 -12.09 -20.23
CA LEU A 99 -13.76 -10.63 -20.26
C LEU A 99 -15.02 -10.02 -20.90
N GLU A 100 -16.06 -9.86 -20.08
CA GLU A 100 -17.32 -9.20 -20.41
C GLU A 100 -17.49 -7.93 -19.55
N ALA A 101 -18.54 -7.13 -19.80
CA ALA A 101 -18.85 -5.96 -18.97
C ALA A 101 -20.20 -6.16 -18.26
N PRO A 102 -20.23 -6.65 -16.99
CA PRO A 102 -19.10 -7.00 -16.12
C PRO A 102 -18.49 -8.39 -16.40
N ASP A 103 -17.27 -8.62 -15.90
CA ASP A 103 -16.56 -9.90 -16.03
C ASP A 103 -17.37 -11.06 -15.44
N ARG A 104 -17.23 -12.24 -16.06
CA ARG A 104 -17.79 -13.49 -15.56
C ARG A 104 -16.70 -14.46 -15.16
N PHE A 105 -16.94 -15.21 -14.10
CA PHE A 105 -16.00 -16.17 -13.53
C PHE A 105 -16.65 -17.54 -13.42
N GLN A 106 -15.85 -18.59 -13.55
CA GLN A 106 -16.30 -19.97 -13.30
C GLN A 106 -15.14 -20.87 -12.92
N SER A 107 -15.37 -21.81 -12.00
CA SER A 107 -14.47 -22.93 -11.75
C SER A 107 -15.11 -24.24 -12.19
N LEU A 108 -14.55 -24.87 -13.22
CA LEU A 108 -14.98 -26.19 -13.69
C LEU A 108 -14.28 -27.34 -12.94
N GLN A 109 -13.28 -27.01 -12.13
CA GLN A 109 -12.49 -27.95 -11.34
C GLN A 109 -12.63 -27.66 -9.85
N LEU A 110 -12.27 -28.63 -9.02
CA LEU A 110 -12.17 -28.44 -7.58
C LEU A 110 -11.05 -27.45 -7.27
N LEU A 111 -11.32 -26.46 -6.42
CA LEU A 111 -10.30 -25.51 -6.00
C LEU A 111 -9.20 -26.21 -5.18
N PRO A 112 -7.92 -25.96 -5.48
CA PRO A 112 -6.80 -26.65 -4.84
C PRO A 112 -6.71 -26.30 -3.36
N ASP A 113 -6.56 -27.30 -2.49
CA ASP A 113 -6.38 -27.11 -1.06
C ASP A 113 -4.88 -26.95 -0.74
N LEU A 114 -4.44 -25.70 -0.69
CA LEU A 114 -3.04 -25.32 -0.53
C LEU A 114 -2.85 -24.70 0.85
N ASP A 115 -1.91 -25.24 1.63
CA ASP A 115 -1.62 -24.74 2.98
C ASP A 115 -0.78 -23.44 2.91
N PRO A 116 -1.28 -22.28 3.39
CA PRO A 116 -0.48 -21.06 3.46
C PRO A 116 0.75 -21.18 4.37
N ALA A 117 0.72 -22.04 5.39
CA ALA A 117 1.83 -22.18 6.35
C ALA A 117 3.12 -22.70 5.70
N GLU A 118 3.02 -23.45 4.60
CA GLU A 118 4.18 -23.87 3.81
C GLU A 118 4.98 -22.69 3.27
N ILE A 119 4.28 -21.66 2.79
CA ILE A 119 4.89 -20.47 2.18
C ILE A 119 5.42 -19.53 3.26
N GLU A 120 4.71 -19.41 4.39
CA GLU A 120 5.22 -18.68 5.56
C GLU A 120 6.53 -19.30 6.07
N LYS A 121 6.61 -20.64 6.17
CA LYS A 121 7.84 -21.35 6.54
C LYS A 121 8.95 -21.15 5.52
N ALA A 122 8.63 -21.17 4.23
CA ALA A 122 9.59 -20.88 3.16
C ALA A 122 10.12 -19.44 3.26
N GLN A 123 9.25 -18.47 3.55
CA GLN A 123 9.64 -17.09 3.79
C GLN A 123 10.52 -16.96 5.04
N ALA A 124 10.19 -17.62 6.15
CA ALA A 124 11.01 -17.57 7.36
C ALA A 124 12.43 -18.09 7.11
N ALA A 125 12.58 -19.14 6.31
CA ALA A 125 13.88 -19.69 5.92
C ALA A 125 14.64 -18.79 4.92
N HIS A 126 13.91 -18.07 4.06
CA HIS A 126 14.48 -17.18 3.04
C HIS A 126 14.87 -15.80 3.59
N ASP A 127 13.94 -15.13 4.26
CA ASP A 127 14.13 -13.81 4.85
C ASP A 127 13.08 -13.53 5.96
N ALA A 128 13.43 -13.81 7.22
CA ALA A 128 12.54 -13.57 8.35
C ALA A 128 12.13 -12.09 8.51
N ALA A 129 12.87 -11.13 7.95
CA ALA A 129 12.56 -9.71 8.06
C ALA A 129 11.26 -9.33 7.32
N ALA A 130 10.84 -10.10 6.32
CA ALA A 130 9.61 -9.86 5.56
C ALA A 130 8.35 -10.46 6.20
N LEU A 131 8.49 -11.30 7.25
CA LEU A 131 7.36 -11.96 7.91
C LEU A 131 6.26 -11.03 8.44
N PRO A 132 6.52 -9.78 8.85
CA PRO A 132 5.44 -8.85 9.24
C PRO A 132 4.37 -8.66 8.15
N SER A 133 4.75 -8.72 6.87
CA SER A 133 3.80 -8.64 5.74
C SER A 133 2.90 -9.87 5.65
N PHE A 134 3.41 -11.06 6.00
CA PHE A 134 2.67 -12.32 6.01
C PHE A 134 1.71 -12.36 7.20
N GLN A 135 2.18 -11.94 8.38
CA GLN A 135 1.35 -11.84 9.58
C GLN A 135 0.17 -10.87 9.39
N LEU A 136 0.42 -9.73 8.74
CA LEU A 136 -0.64 -8.77 8.43
C LEU A 136 -1.64 -9.32 7.39
N ALA A 137 -1.16 -10.04 6.37
CA ALA A 137 -2.04 -10.72 5.42
C ALA A 137 -2.90 -11.80 6.08
N ALA A 138 -2.33 -12.61 6.98
CA ALA A 138 -3.08 -13.60 7.75
C ALA A 138 -4.15 -12.95 8.66
N LEU A 139 -3.81 -11.83 9.29
CA LEU A 139 -4.75 -11.04 10.08
C LEU A 139 -5.91 -10.51 9.23
N ALA A 140 -5.61 -10.01 8.03
CA ALA A 140 -6.63 -9.58 7.08
C ALA A 140 -7.54 -10.76 6.69
N ALA A 141 -6.97 -11.91 6.32
CA ALA A 141 -7.72 -13.11 5.95
C ALA A 141 -8.76 -13.53 7.02
N GLN A 142 -8.41 -13.44 8.30
CA GLN A 142 -9.34 -13.72 9.41
C GLN A 142 -10.52 -12.74 9.45
N GLY A 143 -10.34 -11.51 8.97
CA GLY A 143 -11.37 -10.49 8.91
C GLY A 143 -12.35 -10.62 7.74
N TYR A 144 -11.92 -11.22 6.63
CA TYR A 144 -12.73 -11.29 5.40
C TYR A 144 -14.14 -11.86 5.62
N PRO A 145 -14.34 -13.03 6.27
CA PRO A 145 -15.67 -13.61 6.39
C PRO A 145 -16.67 -12.66 7.07
N SER A 146 -16.30 -12.05 8.19
CA SER A 146 -17.20 -11.14 8.93
C SER A 146 -17.40 -9.81 8.22
N VAL A 147 -16.37 -9.28 7.55
CA VAL A 147 -16.51 -8.06 6.75
C VAL A 147 -17.41 -8.31 5.55
N MET A 148 -17.21 -9.40 4.80
CA MET A 148 -18.02 -9.74 3.62
C MET A 148 -19.48 -10.02 3.97
N ARG A 149 -19.78 -10.50 5.18
CA ARG A 149 -21.16 -10.66 5.68
C ARG A 149 -21.75 -9.41 6.33
N GLY A 150 -20.97 -8.33 6.46
CA GLY A 150 -21.41 -7.08 7.11
C GLY A 150 -21.55 -7.19 8.63
N GLU A 151 -20.93 -8.19 9.25
CA GLU A 151 -20.93 -8.42 10.71
C GLU A 151 -19.95 -7.49 11.44
N ALA A 152 -18.91 -7.00 10.74
CA ALA A 152 -17.89 -6.10 11.27
C ALA A 152 -17.36 -5.17 10.18
N SER A 153 -16.80 -4.02 10.56
CA SER A 153 -16.07 -3.16 9.62
C SER A 153 -14.62 -3.63 9.47
N GLY A 154 -14.00 -3.34 8.33
CA GLY A 154 -12.58 -3.67 8.10
C GLY A 154 -11.65 -2.97 9.08
N GLU A 155 -11.96 -1.72 9.45
CA GLU A 155 -11.22 -0.94 10.45
C GLU A 155 -11.28 -1.60 11.82
N SER A 156 -12.45 -2.10 12.23
CA SER A 156 -12.61 -2.79 13.52
C SER A 156 -11.82 -4.10 13.56
N MET A 157 -11.71 -4.81 12.43
CA MET A 157 -10.92 -6.02 12.32
C MET A 157 -9.43 -5.70 12.24
N LEU A 158 -9.00 -4.68 11.51
CA LEU A 158 -7.58 -4.41 11.29
C LEU A 158 -6.94 -3.63 12.43
N PHE A 159 -7.65 -2.66 13.02
CA PHE A 159 -7.07 -1.68 13.95
C PHE A 159 -7.46 -1.88 15.42
N ALA A 160 -7.92 -3.09 15.79
CA ALA A 160 -8.12 -3.42 17.19
C ALA A 160 -6.82 -3.25 18.01
N ALA A 161 -6.96 -2.84 19.28
CA ALA A 161 -5.81 -2.44 20.10
C ALA A 161 -4.78 -3.56 20.32
N ASP A 162 -5.23 -4.81 20.39
CA ASP A 162 -4.42 -6.02 20.52
C ASP A 162 -3.67 -6.40 19.24
N ARG A 163 -4.04 -5.82 18.08
CA ARG A 163 -3.42 -6.06 16.77
C ARG A 163 -2.39 -5.00 16.39
N MET A 164 -2.21 -3.98 17.23
CA MET A 164 -1.40 -2.82 16.91
C MET A 164 0.11 -3.11 16.85
N SER A 165 0.58 -4.19 17.46
CA SER A 165 1.96 -4.68 17.31
C SER A 165 2.25 -5.12 15.87
N VAL A 166 1.32 -5.84 15.22
CA VAL A 166 1.44 -6.31 13.83
C VAL A 166 1.63 -5.13 12.88
N TRP A 167 0.86 -4.06 13.06
CA TRP A 167 1.00 -2.82 12.29
C TRP A 167 2.34 -2.11 12.54
N SER A 168 2.82 -2.12 13.78
CA SER A 168 4.12 -1.54 14.13
C SER A 168 5.28 -2.29 13.48
N GLU A 169 5.17 -3.61 13.33
CA GLU A 169 6.18 -4.45 12.67
C GLU A 169 6.09 -4.32 11.15
N TYR A 170 4.88 -4.20 10.59
CA TYR A 170 4.66 -3.97 9.17
C TYR A 170 5.20 -2.61 8.71
N PHE A 171 4.85 -1.51 9.40
CA PHE A 171 5.26 -0.14 9.08
C PHE A 171 6.67 0.21 9.54
N SER A 172 7.58 -0.75 9.47
CA SER A 172 8.95 -0.65 9.97
C SER A 172 9.96 -0.59 8.82
N GLU A 173 11.06 0.12 9.03
CA GLU A 173 12.25 0.06 8.16
C GLU A 173 12.85 -1.34 8.08
N LYS A 174 12.55 -2.21 9.06
CA LYS A 174 13.01 -3.59 9.10
C LYS A 174 12.21 -4.52 8.19
N ASN A 175 11.01 -4.12 7.77
CA ASN A 175 10.19 -4.92 6.84
C ASN A 175 10.55 -4.53 5.40
N PRO A 176 11.34 -5.33 4.66
CA PRO A 176 11.85 -4.93 3.35
C PRO A 176 10.74 -4.68 2.32
N LEU A 177 9.62 -5.41 2.41
CA LEU A 177 8.48 -5.27 1.51
C LEU A 177 7.73 -3.95 1.69
N TYR A 178 7.90 -3.27 2.83
CA TYR A 178 7.35 -1.95 3.10
C TYR A 178 8.41 -0.85 2.96
N ALA A 179 9.61 -1.09 3.50
CA ALA A 179 10.70 -0.12 3.57
C ALA A 179 11.25 0.31 2.20
N ILE A 180 10.98 -0.46 1.14
CA ILE A 180 11.35 -0.11 -0.23
C ILE A 180 10.74 1.23 -0.66
N SER A 181 9.46 1.50 -0.36
CA SER A 181 8.80 2.78 -0.65
C SER A 181 9.44 3.92 0.16
N ASN A 182 9.70 3.71 1.45
CA ASN A 182 10.40 4.71 2.28
C ASN A 182 11.75 5.10 1.65
N THR A 183 12.52 4.10 1.21
CA THR A 183 13.85 4.31 0.65
C THR A 183 13.80 5.07 -0.67
N ILE A 184 12.90 4.69 -1.59
CA ILE A 184 12.75 5.33 -2.89
C ILE A 184 12.20 6.76 -2.74
N GLY A 185 11.17 6.94 -1.92
CA GLY A 185 10.57 8.23 -1.65
C GLY A 185 11.57 9.22 -1.04
N ALA A 186 12.31 8.76 -0.03
CA ALA A 186 13.40 9.55 0.53
C ALA A 186 14.37 9.94 -0.58
N ARG A 187 14.85 8.98 -1.39
CA ARG A 187 15.77 9.20 -2.52
C ARG A 187 15.35 10.33 -3.43
N ALA A 188 14.12 10.29 -3.91
CA ALA A 188 13.57 11.34 -4.74
C ALA A 188 13.60 12.72 -4.06
N VAL A 189 13.24 12.82 -2.78
CA VAL A 189 13.22 14.12 -2.05
C VAL A 189 14.61 14.76 -1.97
N GLN A 190 15.67 14.01 -1.65
CA GLN A 190 17.01 14.61 -1.54
C GLN A 190 17.61 14.93 -2.91
N ALA A 191 17.43 14.04 -3.89
CA ALA A 191 18.00 14.23 -5.23
C ALA A 191 17.46 15.50 -5.91
N HIS A 192 16.22 15.89 -5.57
CA HIS A 192 15.53 17.03 -6.17
C HIS A 192 15.20 18.14 -5.16
N PHE A 193 15.88 18.19 -4.01
CA PHE A 193 15.56 19.16 -2.97
C PHE A 193 15.72 20.61 -3.50
N PRO A 194 14.63 21.40 -3.60
CA PRO A 194 14.63 22.57 -4.48
C PRO A 194 15.29 23.84 -3.91
N HIS A 195 15.49 23.91 -2.59
CA HIS A 195 16.02 25.10 -1.91
C HIS A 195 17.21 24.78 -1.01
N VAL A 196 18.13 25.74 -0.84
CA VAL A 196 19.31 25.60 0.05
C VAL A 196 18.90 25.23 1.47
N ARG A 197 17.81 25.84 1.95
CA ARG A 197 17.10 25.46 3.17
C ARG A 197 15.61 25.47 2.89
N GLY A 198 14.90 24.40 3.26
CA GLY A 198 13.51 24.22 2.88
C GLY A 198 12.64 23.62 3.98
N SER A 199 11.35 23.88 3.88
CA SER A 199 10.32 23.34 4.78
C SER A 199 9.63 22.15 4.14
N ILE A 200 9.56 21.04 4.87
CA ILE A 200 8.96 19.77 4.43
C ILE A 200 7.64 19.55 5.15
N LEU A 201 6.58 19.21 4.42
CA LEU A 201 5.36 18.60 4.97
C LEU A 201 5.33 17.13 4.58
N GLU A 202 5.20 16.24 5.55
CA GLU A 202 4.88 14.83 5.29
C GLU A 202 3.39 14.57 5.56
N ILE A 203 2.69 13.99 4.60
CA ILE A 203 1.26 13.64 4.69
C ILE A 203 1.13 12.14 4.96
N GLY A 204 0.39 11.77 6.00
CA GLY A 204 0.15 10.36 6.36
C GLY A 204 1.43 9.61 6.75
N GLY A 205 2.22 10.20 7.63
CA GLY A 205 3.52 9.67 8.04
C GLY A 205 3.46 8.39 8.90
N GLY A 206 2.26 7.92 9.26
CA GLY A 206 2.05 6.64 9.92
C GLY A 206 2.87 6.49 11.21
N PHE A 207 3.70 5.44 11.27
CA PHE A 207 4.59 5.16 12.40
C PHE A 207 5.93 5.91 12.33
N GLY A 208 6.14 6.77 11.31
CA GLY A 208 7.34 7.60 11.17
C GLY A 208 8.52 6.92 10.47
N SER A 209 8.35 5.76 9.85
CA SER A 209 9.45 5.08 9.14
C SER A 209 9.85 5.77 7.84
N GLY A 210 8.90 6.37 7.11
CA GLY A 210 9.17 7.22 5.95
C GLY A 210 9.95 8.48 6.34
N ALA A 211 9.50 9.16 7.38
CA ALA A 211 10.20 10.27 8.02
C ALA A 211 11.62 9.90 8.46
N ALA A 212 11.80 8.79 9.18
CA ALA A 212 13.10 8.34 9.64
C ALA A 212 14.06 8.11 8.46
N ALA A 213 13.63 7.36 7.45
CA ALA A 213 14.43 7.10 6.24
C ALA A 213 14.82 8.39 5.51
N LEU A 214 13.94 9.39 5.47
CA LEU A 214 14.25 10.68 4.87
C LEU A 214 15.30 11.44 5.69
N LEU A 215 15.12 11.53 7.00
CA LEU A 215 16.03 12.23 7.91
C LEU A 215 17.41 11.58 7.96
N ASP A 216 17.49 10.25 8.05
CA ASP A 216 18.75 9.49 8.04
C ASP A 216 19.55 9.80 6.79
N ARG A 217 18.89 9.81 5.63
CA ARG A 217 19.59 10.02 4.37
C ARG A 217 20.10 11.45 4.20
N PHE A 218 19.39 12.44 4.75
CA PHE A 218 19.94 13.81 4.85
C PHE A 218 21.11 13.89 5.82
N ALA A 219 21.08 13.17 6.93
CA ALA A 219 22.18 13.10 7.89
C ALA A 219 23.43 12.44 7.29
N GLU A 220 23.27 11.30 6.62
CA GLU A 220 24.35 10.57 5.93
C GLU A 220 25.04 11.42 4.86
N ALA A 221 24.28 12.27 4.17
CA ALA A 221 24.82 13.20 3.17
C ALA A 221 25.42 14.49 3.77
N GLY A 222 25.41 14.65 5.10
CA GLY A 222 25.83 15.90 5.75
C GLY A 222 24.92 17.10 5.44
N ALA A 223 23.69 16.83 5.01
CA ALA A 223 22.74 17.81 4.49
C ALA A 223 21.58 18.12 5.46
N THR A 224 21.61 17.65 6.72
CA THR A 224 20.55 17.93 7.72
C THR A 224 20.22 19.41 7.85
N SER A 225 21.20 20.31 7.66
CA SER A 225 21.00 21.76 7.72
C SER A 225 20.10 22.32 6.61
N CYS A 226 19.95 21.60 5.48
CA CYS A 226 19.03 21.91 4.39
C CYS A 226 17.56 21.75 4.81
N ILE A 227 17.26 20.91 5.79
CA ILE A 227 15.90 20.81 6.34
C ILE A 227 15.74 21.93 7.37
N GLU A 228 15.03 22.99 7.00
CA GLU A 228 14.74 24.10 7.92
C GLU A 228 13.68 23.70 8.94
N THR A 229 12.54 23.23 8.44
CA THR A 229 11.45 22.68 9.24
C THR A 229 10.95 21.37 8.63
N TYR A 230 10.53 20.45 9.49
CA TYR A 230 9.89 19.21 9.10
C TYR A 230 8.56 19.07 9.81
N ARG A 231 7.46 19.07 9.06
CA ARG A 231 6.12 18.92 9.61
C ARG A 231 5.62 17.52 9.33
N PHE A 232 5.75 16.66 10.32
CA PHE A 232 5.21 15.32 10.31
C PHE A 232 3.70 15.37 10.56
N THR A 233 2.90 14.83 9.64
CA THR A 233 1.45 14.77 9.82
C THR A 233 0.86 13.40 9.59
N GLU A 234 -0.18 13.09 10.37
CA GLU A 234 -0.88 11.81 10.31
C GLU A 234 -2.34 12.02 10.73
N HIS A 235 -3.29 11.41 10.03
CA HIS A 235 -4.71 11.52 10.33
C HIS A 235 -5.09 10.73 11.57
N ALA A 236 -4.58 9.49 11.69
CA ALA A 236 -4.93 8.55 12.75
C ALA A 236 -4.19 8.89 14.06
N PRO A 237 -4.90 9.22 15.17
CA PRO A 237 -4.26 9.63 16.42
C PRO A 237 -3.31 8.59 17.04
N ILE A 238 -3.56 7.29 16.82
CA ILE A 238 -2.70 6.23 17.33
C ILE A 238 -1.38 6.14 16.57
N PHE A 239 -1.41 6.30 15.25
CA PHE A 239 -0.22 6.31 14.39
C PHE A 239 0.59 7.59 14.63
N LEU A 240 -0.07 8.76 14.69
CA LEU A 240 0.57 10.04 15.00
C LEU A 240 1.38 9.98 16.31
N ARG A 241 0.81 9.42 17.38
CA ARG A 241 1.52 9.25 18.67
C ARG A 241 2.73 8.32 18.57
N ARG A 242 2.69 7.32 17.68
CA ARG A 242 3.81 6.40 17.45
C ARG A 242 4.92 7.08 16.65
N GLY A 243 4.57 7.71 15.52
CA GLY A 243 5.52 8.49 14.71
C GLY A 243 6.19 9.62 15.50
N GLN A 244 5.42 10.38 16.28
CA GLN A 244 5.97 11.43 17.14
C GLN A 244 7.02 10.88 18.11
N ARG A 245 6.76 9.73 18.76
CA ARG A 245 7.73 9.13 19.68
C ARG A 245 9.00 8.69 18.97
N ALA A 246 8.88 8.10 17.77
CA ALA A 246 10.04 7.67 16.98
C ALA A 246 10.90 8.87 16.53
N LEU A 247 10.26 9.97 16.14
CA LEU A 247 10.95 11.16 15.66
C LEU A 247 11.51 12.04 16.78
N MET A 248 10.79 12.19 17.88
CA MET A 248 11.24 13.03 19.00
C MET A 248 12.38 12.40 19.81
N SER A 249 12.64 11.10 19.65
CA SER A 249 13.84 10.46 20.22
C SER A 249 15.12 10.76 19.45
N ARG A 250 15.05 11.45 18.30
CA ARG A 250 16.19 11.72 17.43
C ARG A 250 16.91 13.04 17.79
N PRO A 251 18.19 13.01 18.20
CA PRO A 251 18.92 14.22 18.60
C PRO A 251 19.23 15.17 17.42
N ASP A 252 19.45 14.61 16.23
CA ASP A 252 19.89 15.29 15.01
C ASP A 252 18.86 16.26 14.41
N VAL A 253 17.59 16.12 14.79
CA VAL A 253 16.47 16.90 14.26
C VAL A 253 15.68 17.64 15.35
N SER A 254 16.21 17.65 16.57
CA SER A 254 15.62 18.34 17.72
C SER A 254 15.41 19.83 17.38
N GLY A 255 14.18 20.31 17.58
CA GLY A 255 13.77 21.68 17.27
C GLY A 255 13.41 21.97 15.82
N ARG A 256 13.55 21.00 14.89
CA ARG A 256 13.15 21.15 13.48
C ARG A 256 11.87 20.40 13.14
N VAL A 257 11.59 19.31 13.86
CA VAL A 257 10.40 18.47 13.64
C VAL A 257 9.22 19.00 14.46
N THR A 258 8.06 19.11 13.82
CA THR A 258 6.77 19.31 14.48
C THR A 258 5.82 18.20 14.07
N CYS A 259 5.00 17.72 15.00
CA CYS A 259 4.00 16.68 14.75
C CYS A 259 2.60 17.30 14.87
N THR A 260 1.73 17.09 13.90
CA THR A 260 0.35 17.62 13.91
C THR A 260 -0.59 16.69 13.16
N ARG A 261 -1.86 16.63 13.57
CA ARG A 261 -2.88 15.91 12.81
C ARG A 261 -3.22 16.67 11.53
N LEU A 262 -3.27 15.97 10.39
CA LEU A 262 -3.75 16.50 9.12
C LEU A 262 -4.72 15.49 8.51
N ASP A 263 -5.87 15.99 8.05
CA ASP A 263 -6.78 15.22 7.20
C ASP A 263 -6.63 15.72 5.78
N MET A 264 -6.15 14.87 4.87
CA MET A 264 -5.86 15.26 3.49
C MET A 264 -7.11 15.58 2.67
N ASN A 265 -8.30 15.25 3.22
CA ASN A 265 -9.60 15.50 2.62
C ASN A 265 -10.22 16.83 3.08
N ARG A 266 -9.46 17.65 3.83
CA ARG A 266 -9.87 18.97 4.32
C ARG A 266 -8.86 20.05 3.92
N PRO A 267 -9.24 21.33 3.90
CA PRO A 267 -8.31 22.40 3.58
C PRO A 267 -7.08 22.39 4.51
N PHE A 268 -5.87 22.40 3.95
CA PHE A 268 -4.62 22.32 4.71
C PHE A 268 -4.40 23.55 5.60
N ALA A 269 -5.07 24.67 5.29
CA ALA A 269 -5.13 25.85 6.13
C ALA A 269 -5.71 25.58 7.52
N GLU A 270 -6.62 24.60 7.66
CA GLU A 270 -7.14 24.20 8.98
C GLU A 270 -6.08 23.54 9.86
N ALA A 271 -5.10 22.86 9.24
CA ALA A 271 -3.91 22.36 9.91
C ALA A 271 -2.83 23.45 10.04
N GLY A 272 -3.11 24.72 9.69
CA GLY A 272 -2.16 25.83 9.77
C GLY A 272 -1.06 25.75 8.72
N ILE A 273 -1.29 25.10 7.57
CA ILE A 273 -0.39 25.16 6.42
C ILE A 273 -0.73 26.41 5.62
N LYS A 274 0.25 27.28 5.38
CA LYS A 274 0.04 28.51 4.61
C LYS A 274 0.22 28.22 3.12
N PRO A 275 -0.51 28.91 2.22
CA PRO A 275 -0.20 28.89 0.81
C PRO A 275 1.25 29.28 0.52
N ALA A 276 1.85 28.69 -0.50
CA ALA A 276 3.21 28.97 -0.96
C ALA A 276 4.29 28.97 0.13
N SER A 277 4.18 28.07 1.12
CA SER A 277 5.06 28.03 2.30
C SER A 277 5.96 26.80 2.38
N LEU A 278 5.70 25.78 1.57
CA LEU A 278 6.41 24.50 1.62
C LEU A 278 7.39 24.37 0.45
N SER A 279 8.58 23.89 0.76
CA SER A 279 9.58 23.49 -0.23
C SER A 279 9.30 22.10 -0.77
N VAL A 280 8.86 21.20 0.10
CA VAL A 280 8.56 19.81 -0.25
C VAL A 280 7.26 19.39 0.42
N VAL A 281 6.39 18.73 -0.35
CA VAL A 281 5.32 17.89 0.18
C VAL A 281 5.67 16.43 -0.14
N TYR A 282 5.73 15.61 0.89
CA TYR A 282 6.17 14.22 0.84
C TYR A 282 5.07 13.30 1.35
N GLY A 283 4.85 12.17 0.69
CA GLY A 283 3.94 11.13 1.16
C GLY A 283 4.45 9.76 0.76
N VAL A 284 4.30 8.77 1.65
CA VAL A 284 4.63 7.38 1.38
C VAL A 284 3.38 6.52 1.59
N ASN A 285 2.95 5.83 0.54
CA ASN A 285 1.80 4.93 0.55
C ASN A 285 0.57 5.54 1.23
N THR A 286 0.14 6.73 0.78
CA THR A 286 -0.82 7.57 1.51
C THR A 286 -1.86 8.23 0.59
N LEU A 287 -1.46 8.75 -0.56
CA LEU A 287 -2.35 9.55 -1.41
C LEU A 287 -3.38 8.68 -2.15
N HIS A 288 -3.09 7.38 -2.31
CA HIS A 288 -4.03 6.43 -2.90
C HIS A 288 -5.30 6.24 -2.06
N VAL A 289 -5.35 6.68 -0.78
CA VAL A 289 -6.58 6.68 0.04
C VAL A 289 -7.25 8.06 0.16
N ALA A 290 -6.79 9.07 -0.57
CA ALA A 290 -7.49 10.35 -0.66
C ALA A 290 -8.92 10.13 -1.19
N HIS A 291 -9.94 10.67 -0.50
CA HIS A 291 -11.33 10.55 -0.93
C HIS A 291 -11.55 11.33 -2.25
N ASP A 292 -11.13 12.60 -2.31
CA ASP A 292 -11.06 13.36 -3.56
C ASP A 292 -9.59 13.69 -3.86
N LEU A 293 -8.97 12.89 -4.73
CA LEU A 293 -7.55 13.06 -5.07
C LEU A 293 -7.29 14.42 -5.72
N ALA A 294 -8.19 14.90 -6.58
CA ALA A 294 -8.01 16.18 -7.25
C ALA A 294 -8.05 17.33 -6.23
N PHE A 295 -8.92 17.24 -5.22
CA PHE A 295 -8.91 18.16 -4.08
C PHE A 295 -7.58 18.11 -3.33
N THR A 296 -7.14 16.93 -2.90
CA THR A 296 -5.89 16.79 -2.15
C THR A 296 -4.69 17.31 -2.94
N LEU A 297 -4.58 17.00 -4.24
CA LEU A 297 -3.51 17.51 -5.11
C LEU A 297 -3.55 19.04 -5.27
N ARG A 298 -4.75 19.66 -5.31
CA ARG A 298 -4.87 21.13 -5.31
C ARG A 298 -4.41 21.75 -3.99
N GLU A 299 -4.71 21.13 -2.86
CA GLU A 299 -4.23 21.59 -1.55
C GLU A 299 -2.70 21.50 -1.46
N ILE A 300 -2.12 20.39 -1.96
CA ILE A 300 -0.67 20.21 -2.08
C ILE A 300 -0.06 21.30 -2.97
N TYR A 301 -0.59 21.50 -4.17
CA TYR A 301 -0.12 22.52 -5.11
C TYR A 301 -0.16 23.94 -4.50
N THR A 302 -1.26 24.28 -3.82
CA THR A 302 -1.44 25.59 -3.18
C THR A 302 -0.45 25.80 -2.04
N ALA A 303 -0.12 24.75 -1.29
CA ALA A 303 0.81 24.82 -0.17
C ALA A 303 2.29 24.94 -0.61
N LEU A 304 2.64 24.45 -1.79
CA LEU A 304 4.00 24.52 -2.36
C LEU A 304 4.38 25.94 -2.77
N ALA A 305 5.58 26.37 -2.36
CA ALA A 305 6.21 27.58 -2.84
C ALA A 305 6.58 27.47 -4.33
N PRO A 306 6.81 28.58 -5.05
CA PRO A 306 7.31 28.54 -6.42
C PRO A 306 8.60 27.70 -6.52
N GLY A 307 8.61 26.71 -7.43
CA GLY A 307 9.70 25.75 -7.57
C GLY A 307 9.71 24.62 -6.54
N GLY A 308 8.68 24.52 -5.70
CA GLY A 308 8.52 23.45 -4.73
C GLY A 308 8.31 22.08 -5.37
N LEU A 309 8.58 21.03 -4.59
CA LEU A 309 8.56 19.64 -5.02
C LEU A 309 7.44 18.86 -4.32
N MET A 310 6.67 18.09 -5.09
CA MET A 310 5.85 17.02 -4.56
C MET A 310 6.53 15.68 -4.79
N VAL A 311 6.62 14.84 -3.76
CA VAL A 311 7.05 13.44 -3.88
C VAL A 311 5.98 12.54 -3.27
N ALA A 312 5.36 11.71 -4.12
CA ALA A 312 4.51 10.61 -3.71
C ALA A 312 5.24 9.30 -3.97
N SER A 313 5.59 8.56 -2.92
CA SER A 313 6.14 7.21 -3.03
C SER A 313 5.05 6.19 -2.77
N GLU A 314 4.45 5.71 -3.85
CA GLU A 314 3.25 4.87 -3.82
C GLU A 314 3.55 3.47 -4.36
N CYS A 315 2.84 2.49 -3.83
CA CYS A 315 2.62 1.25 -4.57
C CYS A 315 1.78 1.56 -5.80
N VAL A 316 2.24 1.13 -6.97
CA VAL A 316 1.58 1.38 -8.26
C VAL A 316 1.09 0.08 -8.85
N ARG A 317 -0.10 0.13 -9.45
CA ARG A 317 -0.65 -1.00 -10.19
C ARG A 317 0.06 -1.11 -11.54
N PRO A 318 0.67 -2.26 -11.89
CA PRO A 318 1.41 -2.35 -13.15
C PRO A 318 0.51 -2.20 -14.38
N PHE A 319 -0.69 -2.78 -14.36
CA PHE A 319 -1.66 -2.73 -15.46
C PHE A 319 -3.09 -2.53 -14.96
N PRO A 320 -3.98 -1.90 -15.73
CA PRO A 320 -5.38 -1.76 -15.36
C PRO A 320 -6.01 -3.12 -15.00
N THR A 321 -6.84 -3.13 -13.95
CA THR A 321 -7.57 -4.31 -13.44
C THR A 321 -6.75 -5.44 -12.83
N GLN A 322 -5.41 -5.42 -12.94
CA GLN A 322 -4.54 -6.43 -12.33
C GLN A 322 -4.54 -6.31 -10.81
N THR A 323 -4.71 -7.41 -10.07
CA THR A 323 -4.59 -7.38 -8.60
C THR A 323 -3.17 -7.09 -8.13
N VAL A 324 -3.04 -6.35 -7.04
CA VAL A 324 -1.76 -6.13 -6.33
C VAL A 324 -1.87 -6.77 -4.96
N TYR A 325 -0.91 -7.61 -4.56
CA TYR A 325 -1.03 -8.44 -3.36
C TYR A 325 -1.44 -7.64 -2.11
N VAL A 326 -0.86 -6.45 -1.92
CA VAL A 326 -1.09 -5.65 -0.71
C VAL A 326 -2.53 -5.11 -0.62
N GLU A 327 -3.26 -5.07 -1.74
CA GLU A 327 -4.70 -4.78 -1.74
C GLU A 327 -5.47 -5.82 -0.94
N PHE A 328 -5.02 -7.07 -0.84
CA PHE A 328 -5.69 -8.07 -0.01
C PHE A 328 -5.89 -7.59 1.43
N ILE A 329 -4.96 -6.80 1.95
CA ILE A 329 -5.05 -6.23 3.30
C ILE A 329 -5.94 -4.99 3.28
N PHE A 330 -5.58 -4.01 2.46
CA PHE A 330 -6.19 -2.68 2.50
C PHE A 330 -7.59 -2.62 1.89
N ALA A 331 -7.94 -3.58 1.03
CA ALA A 331 -9.29 -3.73 0.48
C ALA A 331 -10.36 -3.88 1.56
N LEU A 332 -10.02 -4.31 2.78
CA LEU A 332 -10.98 -4.35 3.88
C LEU A 332 -11.42 -2.95 4.33
N LEU A 333 -10.58 -1.94 4.15
CA LEU A 333 -10.82 -0.55 4.56
C LEU A 333 -11.76 0.16 3.58
N GLU A 334 -12.72 0.91 4.11
CA GLU A 334 -13.65 1.67 3.28
C GLU A 334 -12.94 2.78 2.50
N SER A 335 -12.00 3.48 3.13
CA SER A 335 -11.20 4.55 2.50
C SER A 335 -10.40 4.08 1.29
N PHE A 336 -10.04 2.79 1.23
CA PHE A 336 -9.35 2.20 0.10
C PHE A 336 -10.29 1.93 -1.07
N ARG A 337 -11.54 1.51 -0.79
CA ARG A 337 -12.51 1.09 -1.81
C ARG A 337 -13.36 2.23 -2.37
N SER A 338 -13.59 3.28 -1.60
CA SER A 338 -14.64 4.28 -1.86
C SER A 338 -14.12 5.72 -2.08
N PRO A 339 -13.18 5.98 -3.00
CA PRO A 339 -12.86 7.34 -3.39
C PRO A 339 -13.90 7.91 -4.36
N VAL A 340 -13.85 9.23 -4.57
CA VAL A 340 -14.45 9.90 -5.73
C VAL A 340 -13.77 9.36 -6.99
N LEU A 341 -14.56 8.65 -7.80
CA LEU A 341 -14.10 8.06 -9.05
C LEU A 341 -14.05 9.10 -10.17
N GLN A 342 -13.06 8.95 -11.04
CA GLN A 342 -12.86 9.76 -12.23
C GLN A 342 -12.54 8.81 -13.37
N PRO A 343 -13.44 8.60 -14.35
CA PRO A 343 -13.29 7.52 -15.33
C PRO A 343 -11.96 7.50 -16.09
N GLU A 344 -11.36 8.68 -16.33
CA GLU A 344 -10.14 8.81 -17.13
C GLU A 344 -8.86 8.44 -16.37
N TRP A 345 -8.79 8.74 -15.07
CA TRP A 345 -7.53 8.66 -14.30
C TRP A 345 -7.68 8.06 -12.89
N ARG A 346 -8.91 7.84 -12.41
CA ARG A 346 -9.22 7.10 -11.18
C ARG A 346 -10.49 6.25 -11.36
N PRO A 347 -10.47 5.23 -12.23
CA PRO A 347 -11.66 4.45 -12.55
C PRO A 347 -12.08 3.49 -11.42
N ASN A 348 -11.22 3.27 -10.42
CA ASN A 348 -11.46 2.35 -9.30
C ASN A 348 -10.83 2.83 -7.99
N GLY A 349 -11.25 2.21 -6.88
CA GLY A 349 -10.59 2.33 -5.59
C GLY A 349 -9.22 1.65 -5.56
N GLY A 350 -8.40 2.00 -4.57
CA GLY A 350 -7.08 1.44 -4.34
C GLY A 350 -5.97 2.09 -5.15
N PHE A 351 -4.97 1.28 -5.51
CA PHE A 351 -3.80 1.76 -6.25
C PHE A 351 -4.13 2.13 -7.70
N LEU A 352 -3.41 3.15 -8.18
CA LEU A 352 -3.45 3.65 -9.54
C LEU A 352 -2.27 3.11 -10.35
N THR A 353 -2.41 3.10 -11.67
CA THR A 353 -1.28 2.85 -12.58
C THR A 353 -0.36 4.07 -12.68
N PRO A 354 0.88 3.93 -13.18
CA PRO A 354 1.75 5.08 -13.41
C PRO A 354 1.16 6.15 -14.33
N GLU A 355 0.33 5.78 -15.31
CA GLU A 355 -0.33 6.72 -16.23
C GLU A 355 -1.54 7.44 -15.62
N GLN A 356 -2.09 6.87 -14.55
CA GLN A 356 -3.21 7.43 -13.81
C GLN A 356 -2.75 8.47 -12.76
N TRP A 357 -1.51 8.33 -12.28
CA TRP A 357 -0.82 9.34 -11.47
C TRP A 357 -0.27 10.46 -12.36
#